data_AF-A0A971SVG1-F1
#
_entry.id   AF-A0A971SVG1-F1
#
_cell.length_a   1.000
_cell.length_b   1.000
_cell.length_c   1.000
_cell.angle_alpha   90.00
_cell.angle_beta   90.00
_cell.angle_gamma   90.00
#
_symmetry.space_group_name_H-M   'P 1'
#
loop_
_entity.id
_entity.type
_entity.pdbx_description
1 polymer ?
#
loop_
_entity_poly.entity_id
_entity_poly.type
_entity_poly.pdbx_seq_one_letter_code
_entity_poly.pdbx_strand_id
1 'polypeptide(L)'
;PIPFIVGGDIDVSFETLKLIGSMSLENIIQGHGDIILRGEIEDAVQLNINYLKLIQKLAKTALRRRSPIEYLQAQDIETAGKPRVLLGGLAQDLHQRNLLWLYRDYVRKEALEKQGQSCQD
;
A
#
# COMPACT_ATOMS: atom_id res chain seq x y z
N PRO A 1 -8.43 4.88 7.72
CA PRO A 1 -7.50 3.74 7.97
C PRO A 1 -6.27 3.76 7.01
N ILE A 2 -5.20 3.02 7.34
CA ILE A 2 -4.06 2.75 6.45
C ILE A 2 -4.19 1.31 5.93
N PRO A 3 -4.27 1.08 4.60
CA PRO A 3 -4.26 -0.27 4.05
C PRO A 3 -2.98 -1.03 4.43
N PHE A 4 -3.13 -2.23 4.99
CA PHE A 4 -2.01 -3.12 5.32
C PHE A 4 -2.02 -4.32 4.38
N ILE A 5 -0.93 -4.51 3.63
CA ILE A 5 -0.86 -5.43 2.48
C ILE A 5 0.25 -6.49 2.64
N VAL A 6 0.92 -6.53 3.78
CA VAL A 6 1.99 -7.50 4.04
C VAL A 6 1.42 -8.91 4.00
N GLY A 7 2.05 -9.79 3.22
CA GLY A 7 1.56 -11.16 2.99
C GLY A 7 0.49 -11.27 1.90
N GLY A 8 0.01 -10.16 1.34
CA GLY A 8 -1.06 -10.13 0.33
C GLY A 8 -0.63 -9.58 -1.01
N ASP A 9 -1.63 -9.41 -1.89
CA ASP A 9 -1.51 -8.81 -3.22
C ASP A 9 -2.10 -7.39 -3.22
N ILE A 10 -1.30 -6.44 -3.71
CA ILE A 10 -1.71 -5.04 -3.81
C ILE A 10 -2.80 -4.81 -4.85
N ASP A 11 -2.82 -5.58 -5.94
CA ASP A 11 -3.81 -5.42 -7.01
C ASP A 11 -5.18 -5.91 -6.54
N VAL A 12 -5.20 -7.03 -5.80
CA VAL A 12 -6.42 -7.48 -5.09
C VAL A 12 -6.90 -6.42 -4.10
N SER A 13 -5.98 -5.74 -3.40
CA SER A 13 -6.34 -4.67 -2.46
C SER A 13 -6.94 -3.45 -3.18
N PHE A 14 -6.42 -3.09 -4.35
CA PHE A 14 -6.97 -2.03 -5.20
C PHE A 14 -8.39 -2.34 -5.66
N GLU A 15 -8.61 -3.52 -6.23
CA GLU A 15 -9.92 -3.91 -6.74
C GLU A 15 -10.94 -4.04 -5.62
N THR A 16 -10.53 -4.54 -4.45
CA THR A 16 -11.38 -4.57 -3.26
C THR A 16 -11.83 -3.17 -2.84
N LEU A 17 -10.92 -2.19 -2.81
CA LEU A 17 -11.26 -0.81 -2.46
C LEU A 17 -12.20 -0.16 -3.48
N LYS A 18 -11.98 -0.39 -4.78
CA LYS A 18 -12.87 0.10 -5.84
C LYS A 18 -14.27 -0.51 -5.71
N LEU A 19 -14.35 -1.82 -5.46
CA LEU A 19 -15.62 -2.50 -5.24
C LEU A 19 -16.38 -1.84 -4.09
N ILE A 20 -15.75 -1.65 -2.93
CA ILE A 20 -16.36 -0.98 -1.76
C ILE A 20 -16.88 0.42 -2.14
N GLY A 21 -16.10 1.22 -2.87
CA GLY A 21 -16.51 2.56 -3.30
C GLY A 21 -17.69 2.57 -4.27
N SER A 22 -17.86 1.50 -5.06
CA SER A 22 -18.98 1.36 -6.00
C SER A 22 -20.27 0.83 -5.36
N MET A 23 -20.21 0.39 -4.11
CA MET A 23 -21.39 -0.13 -3.39
C MET A 23 -22.21 1.01 -2.81
N SER A 24 -23.54 0.89 -2.83
CA SER A 24 -24.48 1.85 -2.24
C SER A 24 -24.56 1.77 -0.70
N LEU A 25 -23.43 1.85 -0.01
CA LEU A 25 -23.31 1.70 1.44
C LEU A 25 -23.77 2.97 2.20
N GLU A 26 -24.41 2.78 3.34
CA GLU A 26 -24.75 3.87 4.27
C GLU A 26 -23.60 4.24 5.21
N ASN A 27 -22.85 3.21 5.64
CA ASN A 27 -21.70 3.37 6.53
C ASN A 27 -20.74 2.18 6.37
N ILE A 28 -19.50 2.39 6.81
CA ILE A 28 -18.47 1.35 6.93
C ILE A 28 -17.99 1.32 8.37
N ILE A 29 -18.21 0.18 9.03
CA ILE A 29 -17.68 -0.09 10.37
C ILE A 29 -16.28 -0.68 10.21
N GLN A 30 -15.30 -0.03 10.83
CA GLN A 30 -13.89 -0.44 10.78
C GLN A 30 -13.53 -1.25 12.02
N GLY A 31 -12.55 -2.14 11.89
CA GLY A 31 -11.97 -2.81 13.06
C GLY A 31 -11.18 -1.86 13.98
N HIS A 32 -10.97 -0.62 13.57
CA HIS A 32 -10.25 0.40 14.30
C HIS A 32 -10.64 1.81 13.83
N GLY A 33 -10.62 2.80 14.74
CA GLY A 33 -10.97 4.18 14.41
C GLY A 33 -12.47 4.41 14.24
N ASP A 34 -12.81 5.52 13.59
CA ASP A 34 -14.18 6.00 13.49
C ASP A 34 -14.97 5.30 12.37
N ILE A 35 -16.30 5.35 12.51
CA ILE A 35 -17.24 4.92 11.46
C ILE A 35 -17.14 5.90 10.29
N ILE A 36 -17.08 5.36 9.07
CA ILE A 36 -17.14 6.19 7.85
C ILE A 36 -18.60 6.24 7.39
N LEU A 37 -19.13 7.44 7.18
CA LEU A 37 -20.51 7.64 6.72
C LEU A 37 -20.57 7.79 5.21
N ARG A 38 -21.74 7.55 4.59
CA ARG A 38 -21.99 7.60 3.14
C ARG A 38 -21.27 8.74 2.41
N GLY A 39 -21.34 9.96 2.93
CA GLY A 39 -20.73 11.15 2.31
C GLY A 39 -19.19 11.16 2.32
N GLU A 40 -18.57 10.33 3.16
CA GLU A 40 -17.11 10.23 3.33
C GLU A 40 -16.53 8.97 2.65
N ILE A 41 -17.39 8.04 2.20
CA ILE A 41 -16.96 6.74 1.66
C ILE A 41 -16.08 6.93 0.43
N GLU A 42 -16.51 7.74 -0.54
CA GLU A 42 -15.76 7.96 -1.78
C GLU A 42 -14.38 8.55 -1.50
N ASP A 43 -14.31 9.57 -0.63
CA ASP A 43 -13.05 10.21 -0.23
C ASP A 43 -12.14 9.23 0.51
N ALA A 44 -12.68 8.46 1.44
CA ALA A 44 -11.91 7.48 2.20
C ALA A 44 -11.33 6.38 1.29
N VAL A 45 -12.13 5.89 0.34
CA VAL A 45 -11.68 4.93 -0.69
C VAL A 45 -10.59 5.56 -1.55
N GLN A 46 -10.80 6.79 -2.04
CA GLN A 46 -9.84 7.47 -2.90
C GLN A 46 -8.51 7.75 -2.19
N LEU A 47 -8.54 8.15 -0.91
CA LEU A 47 -7.34 8.32 -0.08
C LEU A 47 -6.57 7.00 0.08
N ASN A 48 -7.27 5.87 0.24
CA ASN A 48 -6.63 4.56 0.34
C ASN A 48 -6.03 4.11 -1.01
N ILE A 49 -6.74 4.34 -2.12
CA ILE A 49 -6.23 4.07 -3.48
C ILE A 49 -4.98 4.91 -3.75
N ASN A 50 -4.99 6.20 -3.41
CA ASN A 50 -3.84 7.09 -3.59
C ASN A 50 -2.63 6.62 -2.78
N TYR A 51 -2.86 6.20 -1.53
CA TYR A 51 -1.82 5.60 -0.70
C TYR A 51 -1.22 4.34 -1.35
N LEU A 52 -2.05 3.41 -1.82
CA LEU A 52 -1.58 2.19 -2.50
C LEU A 52 -0.76 2.53 -3.76
N LYS A 53 -1.19 3.52 -4.56
CA LYS A 53 -0.45 3.95 -5.77
C LYS A 53 0.91 4.51 -5.40
N LEU A 54 0.97 5.31 -4.34
CA LEU A 54 2.21 5.91 -3.87
C LEU A 54 3.21 4.84 -3.42
N ILE A 55 2.82 3.93 -2.54
CA ILE A 55 3.74 2.88 -2.05
C ILE A 55 4.22 1.97 -3.19
N GLN A 56 3.35 1.72 -4.19
CA GLN A 56 3.73 0.99 -5.40
C GLN A 56 4.84 1.72 -6.17
N LYS A 57 4.67 3.04 -6.39
CA LYS A 57 5.66 3.90 -7.06
C LYS A 57 6.98 3.96 -6.29
N LEU A 58 6.93 4.09 -4.96
CA LEU A 58 8.10 4.14 -4.10
C LEU A 58 8.87 2.82 -4.15
N ALA A 59 8.19 1.68 -4.02
CA ALA A 59 8.80 0.36 -4.11
C ALA A 59 9.46 0.11 -5.49
N LYS A 60 8.77 0.44 -6.60
CA LYS A 60 9.35 0.38 -7.95
C LYS A 60 10.54 1.31 -8.14
N THR A 61 10.55 2.46 -7.46
CA THR A 61 11.69 3.38 -7.49
C THR A 61 12.89 2.79 -6.74
N ALA A 62 12.65 2.11 -5.62
CA ALA A 62 13.69 1.48 -4.82
C ALA A 62 14.47 0.39 -5.58
N LEU A 63 13.83 -0.34 -6.51
CA LEU A 63 14.49 -1.33 -7.38
C LEU A 63 15.68 -0.76 -8.18
N ARG A 64 15.65 0.54 -8.49
CA ARG A 64 16.66 1.22 -9.30
C ARG A 64 17.69 1.99 -8.46
N ARG A 65 17.62 1.91 -7.13
CA ARG A 65 18.50 2.66 -6.21
C ARG A 65 19.68 1.79 -5.77
N ARG A 66 20.82 2.43 -5.50
CA ARG A 66 22.00 1.76 -4.91
C ARG A 66 21.75 1.31 -3.47
N SER A 67 21.00 2.12 -2.69
CA SER A 67 20.59 1.81 -1.32
C SER A 67 19.05 1.77 -1.21
N PRO A 68 18.40 0.67 -1.61
CA PRO A 68 16.93 0.57 -1.61
C PRO A 68 16.33 0.70 -0.20
N ILE A 69 16.93 0.06 0.80
CA ILE A 69 16.40 0.01 2.17
C ILE A 69 16.44 1.39 2.83
N GLU A 70 17.58 2.09 2.75
CA GLU A 70 17.72 3.46 3.28
C GLU A 70 16.73 4.41 2.62
N TYR A 71 16.56 4.31 1.30
CA TYR A 71 15.58 5.11 0.56
C TYR A 71 14.15 4.88 1.06
N LEU A 72 13.74 3.62 1.29
CA LEU A 72 12.40 3.28 1.78
C LEU A 72 12.20 3.72 3.24
N GLN A 73 13.20 3.55 4.09
CA GLN A 73 13.17 4.00 5.50
C GLN A 73 13.01 5.52 5.63
N ALA A 74 13.55 6.29 4.68
CA ALA A 74 13.39 7.73 4.64
C ALA A 74 11.98 8.20 4.21
N GLN A 75 11.09 7.30 3.77
CA GLN A 75 9.73 7.67 3.36
C GLN A 75 8.81 7.87 4.57
N ASP A 76 8.14 9.01 4.62
CA ASP A 76 7.27 9.40 5.73
C ASP A 76 5.79 9.18 5.36
N ILE A 77 5.03 8.55 6.24
CA ILE A 77 3.59 8.32 6.08
C ILE A 77 2.80 9.62 5.88
N GLU A 78 3.28 10.75 6.41
CA GLU A 78 2.61 12.04 6.24
C GLU A 78 2.69 12.55 4.79
N THR A 79 3.75 12.21 4.06
CA THR A 79 3.84 12.50 2.61
C THR A 79 2.81 11.74 1.79
N ALA A 80 2.24 10.68 2.36
CA ALA A 80 1.13 9.93 1.79
C ALA A 80 -0.25 10.45 2.21
N GLY A 81 -0.31 11.58 2.93
CA GLY A 81 -1.56 12.19 3.41
C GLY A 81 -2.21 11.43 4.57
N LYS A 82 -1.43 10.64 5.31
CA LYS A 82 -1.92 9.84 6.46
C LYS A 82 -1.20 10.31 7.74
N PRO A 83 -1.93 10.77 8.78
CA PRO A 83 -1.30 11.21 10.03
C PRO A 83 -0.56 10.08 10.75
N ARG A 84 0.58 10.42 11.38
CA ARG A 84 1.38 9.48 12.19
C ARG A 84 0.62 8.91 13.40
N VAL A 85 -0.30 9.68 13.97
CA VAL A 85 -1.08 9.30 15.17
C VAL A 85 -2.11 8.20 14.90
N LEU A 86 -2.43 7.91 13.63
CA LEU A 86 -3.39 6.85 13.29
C LEU A 86 -2.95 5.51 13.91
N LEU A 87 -3.95 4.70 14.29
CA LEU A 87 -3.71 3.37 14.89
C LEU A 87 -2.86 3.44 16.17
N GLY A 88 -3.06 4.47 16.99
CA GLY A 88 -2.31 4.65 18.24
C GLY A 88 -0.82 4.92 18.03
N GLY A 89 -0.46 5.56 16.91
CA GLY A 89 0.94 5.86 16.57
C GLY A 89 1.64 4.82 15.69
N LEU A 90 0.96 3.73 15.31
CA LEU A 90 1.55 2.64 14.52
C LEU A 90 1.59 2.91 13.01
N ALA A 91 1.04 4.05 12.56
CA ALA A 91 0.92 4.41 11.15
C ALA A 91 2.24 4.32 10.38
N GLN A 92 3.31 4.90 10.92
CA GLN A 92 4.63 4.91 10.28
C GLN A 92 5.22 3.50 10.17
N ASP A 93 5.08 2.68 11.22
CA ASP A 93 5.62 1.32 11.22
C ASP A 93 4.90 0.44 10.20
N LEU A 94 3.58 0.55 10.11
CA LEU A 94 2.79 -0.19 9.12
C LEU A 94 3.13 0.27 7.69
N HIS A 95 3.32 1.57 7.48
CA HIS A 95 3.79 2.12 6.21
C HIS A 95 5.15 1.53 5.79
N GLN A 96 6.11 1.53 6.70
CA GLN A 96 7.45 0.98 6.45
C GLN A 96 7.40 -0.52 6.12
N ARG A 97 6.56 -1.29 6.84
CA ARG A 97 6.35 -2.71 6.55
C ARG A 97 5.74 -2.94 5.17
N ASN A 98 4.75 -2.13 4.78
CA ASN A 98 4.15 -2.20 3.44
C ASN A 98 5.18 -1.93 2.33
N LEU A 99 6.02 -0.88 2.49
CA LEU A 99 7.07 -0.54 1.54
C LEU A 99 8.10 -1.66 1.37
N LEU A 100 8.59 -2.19 2.49
CA LEU A 100 9.55 -3.30 2.48
C LEU A 100 8.95 -4.57 1.87
N TRP A 101 7.69 -4.87 2.16
CA TRP A 101 6.99 -6.01 1.58
C TRP A 101 6.90 -5.90 0.05
N LEU A 102 6.43 -4.76 -0.49
CA LEU A 102 6.33 -4.56 -1.93
C LEU A 102 7.67 -4.62 -2.63
N TYR A 103 8.69 -3.99 -2.04
CA TYR A 103 10.03 -4.05 -2.60
C TYR A 103 10.54 -5.49 -2.70
N ARG A 104 10.40 -6.29 -1.62
CA ARG A 104 10.78 -7.70 -1.63
C ARG A 104 9.97 -8.52 -2.63
N ASP A 105 8.68 -8.26 -2.75
CA ASP A 105 7.83 -8.94 -3.73
C ASP A 105 8.28 -8.65 -5.17
N TYR A 106 8.61 -7.40 -5.48
CA TYR A 106 9.13 -7.04 -6.81
C TYR A 106 10.50 -7.63 -7.10
N VAL A 107 11.43 -7.61 -6.13
CA VAL A 107 12.74 -8.28 -6.31
C VAL A 107 12.56 -9.77 -6.58
N ARG A 108 11.62 -10.43 -5.88
CA ARG A 108 11.29 -11.84 -6.12
C ARG A 108 10.76 -12.05 -7.55
N LYS A 109 9.81 -11.22 -7.99
CA LYS A 109 9.23 -11.31 -9.34
C LYS A 109 10.28 -11.11 -10.44
N GLU A 110 11.14 -10.09 -10.33
CA GLU A 110 12.23 -9.88 -11.30
C GLU A 110 13.22 -11.05 -11.34
N ALA A 111 13.49 -11.70 -10.20
CA ALA A 111 14.38 -12.87 -10.15
C ALA A 111 13.76 -14.08 -10.87
N LEU A 112 12.45 -14.30 -10.71
CA LEU A 112 11.72 -15.38 -11.39
C LEU A 112 11.64 -15.14 -12.90
N GLU A 113 11.41 -13.90 -13.33
CA GLU A 113 11.38 -13.53 -14.76
C GLU A 113 12.73 -13.81 -15.45
N LYS A 114 13.85 -13.47 -14.79
CA LYS A 114 15.20 -13.73 -15.31
C LYS A 114 15.52 -15.24 -15.40
N GLN A 115 15.03 -16.05 -14.47
CA GLN A 115 15.20 -17.51 -14.50
C GLN A 115 14.37 -18.17 -15.59
N GLY A 116 13.17 -17.64 -15.87
CA GLY A 116 12.32 -18.14 -16.97
C GLY A 116 12.91 -17.87 -18.35
N GLN A 117 13.66 -16.77 -18.51
CA GLN A 117 14.30 -16.38 -19.77
C GLN A 117 15.57 -17.21 -20.07
N SER A 118 16.34 -17.62 -19.07
CA SER A 118 17.57 -18.41 -19.30
C SER A 118 17.34 -19.88 -19.67
N CYS A 119 16.10 -20.38 -19.60
CA CYS A 119 15.74 -21.75 -20.01
C CYS A 119 15.16 -21.82 -21.43
N GLN A 120 15.00 -20.67 -22.11
CA GLN A 120 14.44 -20.58 -23.47
C GLN A 120 15.50 -20.34 -24.56
N ASP A 121 16.77 -20.16 -24.16
CA ASP A 121 17.96 -20.08 -25.02
C ASP A 121 18.83 -21.34 -24.87
#